data_AF-A0A6N1AF26-F1
#
_entry.id   AF-A0A6N1AF26-F1
#
_cell.length_a   1.000
_cell.length_b   1.000
_cell.length_c   1.000
_cell.angle_alpha   90.00
_cell.angle_beta   90.00
_cell.angle_gamma   90.00
#
_symmetry.space_group_name_H-M   'P 1'
#
loop_
_entity.id
_entity.type
_entity.pdbx_description
1 polymer ?
#
loop_
_entity_poly.entity_id
_entity_poly.type
_entity_poly.pdbx_seq_one_letter_code
_entity_poly.pdbx_strand_id
1 'polypeptide(L)'
;MKPDQSTDPLGRGYWRTLTDGQKRLLAALTDDYQPLRAVLSQVEANAMKVGGQVTWEKLAIIQALEVDMKNRDDVYVRRGKRWQYLWDRFGLDLTRWEVALSEVSAELDDHFAAGKL
;
A
#
# COMPACT_ATOMS: atom_id res chain seq x y z
N MET A 1 -18.26 25.69 18.24
CA MET A 1 -17.66 24.37 17.92
C MET A 1 -16.92 24.46 16.59
N LYS A 2 -15.60 24.30 16.61
CA LYS A 2 -14.84 23.82 15.46
C LYS A 2 -14.20 22.51 15.94
N PRO A 3 -14.27 21.40 15.19
CA PRO A 3 -13.46 20.24 15.52
C PRO A 3 -12.00 20.71 15.48
N ASP A 4 -11.36 20.61 16.64
CA ASP A 4 -9.92 20.82 16.81
C ASP A 4 -9.21 19.96 15.77
N GLN A 5 -8.28 20.56 15.03
CA GLN A 5 -7.49 19.87 14.02
C GLN A 5 -6.56 18.91 14.77
N SER A 6 -7.12 17.73 15.06
CA SER A 6 -6.47 16.50 15.48
C SER A 6 -4.99 16.54 15.11
N THR A 7 -4.17 16.79 16.12
CA THR A 7 -2.72 16.65 16.11
C THR A 7 -2.38 15.31 15.48
N ASP A 8 -1.95 15.34 14.23
CA ASP A 8 -1.43 14.19 13.51
C ASP A 8 -0.22 13.64 14.28
N PRO A 9 -0.37 12.54 15.03
CA PRO A 9 0.64 12.08 15.98
C PRO A 9 1.87 11.51 15.28
N LEU A 10 1.81 11.33 13.96
CA LEU A 10 2.87 10.79 13.11
C LEU A 10 3.55 11.88 12.27
N GLY A 11 2.99 13.10 12.26
CA GLY A 11 3.51 14.28 11.57
C GLY A 11 3.22 14.33 10.07
N ARG A 12 3.11 15.54 9.51
CA ARG A 12 2.76 15.78 8.08
C ARG A 12 3.61 15.03 7.07
N GLY A 13 4.86 14.70 7.39
CA GLY A 13 5.76 13.97 6.52
C GLY A 13 5.36 12.50 6.35
N TYR A 14 4.81 11.89 7.40
CA TYR A 14 4.42 10.48 7.40
C TYR A 14 3.32 10.18 6.38
N TRP A 15 2.37 11.09 6.19
CA TRP A 15 1.24 10.89 5.29
C TRP A 15 1.50 11.30 3.84
N ARG A 16 2.51 12.13 3.60
CA ARG A 16 2.73 12.79 2.30
C ARG A 16 3.04 11.85 1.14
N THR A 17 3.85 10.82 1.38
CA THR A 17 4.34 9.94 0.31
C THR A 17 4.43 8.50 0.78
N LEU A 18 4.23 7.54 -0.12
CA LEU A 18 4.50 6.14 0.18
C LEU A 18 5.99 5.85 0.02
N THR A 19 6.56 5.02 0.89
CA THR A 19 7.93 4.52 0.69
C THR A 19 7.99 3.54 -0.48
N ASP A 20 9.15 3.34 -1.08
CA ASP A 20 9.31 2.35 -2.15
C ASP A 20 8.89 0.94 -1.69
N GLY A 21 9.17 0.60 -0.44
CA GLY A 21 8.72 -0.67 0.15
C GLY A 21 7.20 -0.78 0.22
N GLN A 22 6.51 0.29 0.59
CA GLN A 22 5.04 0.34 0.59
C GLN A 22 4.44 0.25 -0.82
N LYS A 23 5.02 0.96 -1.79
CA LYS A 23 4.60 0.90 -3.20
C LYS A 23 4.75 -0.53 -3.73
N ARG A 24 5.90 -1.17 -3.50
CA ARG A 24 6.17 -2.54 -3.94
C ARG A 24 5.26 -3.56 -3.26
N LEU A 25 4.99 -3.40 -1.97
CA LEU A 25 4.02 -4.22 -1.25
C LEU A 25 2.66 -4.14 -1.96
N LEU A 26 2.16 -2.94 -2.25
CA LEU A 26 0.88 -2.76 -2.95
C LEU A 26 0.87 -3.45 -4.32
N ALA A 27 1.95 -3.36 -5.10
CA ALA A 27 2.02 -4.00 -6.41
C ALA A 27 2.05 -5.54 -6.35
N ALA A 28 2.49 -6.13 -5.24
CA ALA A 28 2.47 -7.56 -5.03
C ALA A 28 1.13 -8.08 -4.48
N LEU A 29 0.20 -7.20 -4.08
CA LEU A 29 -1.09 -7.62 -3.53
C LEU A 29 -2.00 -8.20 -4.61
N THR A 30 -2.71 -9.27 -4.22
CA THR A 30 -3.78 -9.88 -5.01
C THR A 30 -5.15 -9.61 -4.35
N ASP A 31 -6.23 -10.00 -5.03
CA ASP A 31 -7.60 -9.85 -4.50
C ASP A 31 -7.93 -10.90 -3.42
N ASP A 32 -7.14 -11.97 -3.35
CA ASP A 32 -7.22 -13.02 -2.33
C ASP A 32 -6.33 -12.70 -1.13
N TYR A 33 -6.76 -13.12 0.07
CA TYR A 33 -5.95 -12.97 1.28
C TYR A 33 -4.72 -13.87 1.25
N GLN A 34 -3.55 -13.28 1.46
CA GLN A 34 -2.26 -13.97 1.52
C GLN A 34 -1.48 -13.56 2.77
N PRO A 35 -0.66 -14.45 3.35
CA PRO A 35 0.25 -14.07 4.43
C PRO A 35 1.14 -12.90 4.02
N LEU A 36 1.21 -11.84 4.85
CA LEU A 36 2.06 -10.67 4.59
C LEU A 36 3.51 -11.08 4.35
N ARG A 37 4.01 -12.05 5.12
CA ARG A 37 5.36 -12.61 4.93
C ARG A 37 5.57 -13.17 3.53
N ALA A 38 4.57 -13.84 2.94
CA ALA A 38 4.67 -14.44 1.62
C ALA A 38 4.70 -13.35 0.55
N VAL A 39 3.87 -12.32 0.70
CA VAL A 39 3.87 -11.16 -0.20
C VAL A 39 5.22 -10.43 -0.14
N LEU A 40 5.78 -10.20 1.05
CA LEU A 40 7.10 -9.59 1.20
C LEU A 40 8.21 -10.44 0.57
N SER A 41 8.19 -11.77 0.78
CA SER A 41 9.15 -12.68 0.15
C SER A 41 9.08 -12.64 -1.39
N GLN A 42 7.88 -12.50 -1.97
CA GLN A 42 7.74 -12.33 -3.43
C GLN A 42 8.40 -11.04 -3.91
N VAL A 43 8.23 -9.93 -3.19
CA VAL A 43 8.86 -8.66 -3.54
C VAL A 43 10.38 -8.77 -3.48
N GLU A 44 10.92 -9.39 -2.43
CA GLU A 44 12.37 -9.56 -2.25
C GLU A 44 13.00 -10.53 -3.26
N ALA A 45 12.28 -11.61 -3.63
CA ALA A 45 12.74 -12.60 -4.61
C ALA A 45 12.86 -12.01 -6.02
N ASN A 46 12.05 -11.02 -6.34
CA ASN A 46 12.08 -10.30 -7.62
C ASN A 46 13.20 -9.22 -7.69
N ALA A 47 14.37 -9.54 -7.12
CA ALA A 47 15.62 -8.78 -7.16
C ALA A 47 15.66 -7.42 -6.42
N MET A 48 14.57 -6.94 -5.81
CA MET A 48 14.55 -5.64 -5.14
C MET A 48 14.18 -5.76 -3.67
N LYS A 49 15.20 -5.70 -2.81
CA LYS A 49 15.03 -5.77 -1.34
C LYS A 49 14.06 -4.70 -0.85
N VAL A 50 13.11 -5.12 -0.02
CA VAL A 50 12.31 -4.20 0.76
C VAL A 50 13.15 -3.76 1.95
N GLY A 51 13.83 -2.62 1.83
CA GLY A 51 14.62 -2.09 2.93
C GLY A 51 13.73 -1.65 4.10
N GLY A 52 14.08 -2.07 5.32
CA GLY A 52 13.44 -1.60 6.56
C GLY A 52 12.14 -2.32 6.94
N GLN A 53 11.59 -1.95 8.10
CA GLN A 53 10.33 -2.49 8.59
C GLN A 53 9.18 -1.93 7.75
N VAL A 54 8.50 -2.78 6.98
CA VAL A 54 7.33 -2.36 6.19
C VAL A 54 6.16 -2.11 7.13
N THR A 55 5.84 -0.84 7.32
CA THR A 55 4.65 -0.41 8.05
C THR A 55 3.44 -0.47 7.12
N TRP A 56 2.71 -1.58 7.19
CA TRP A 56 1.47 -1.82 6.44
C TRP A 56 0.29 -1.03 7.02
N GLU A 57 0.39 -0.53 8.24
CA GLU A 57 -0.67 0.18 8.96
C GLU A 57 -1.11 1.43 8.18
N LYS A 58 -0.16 2.17 7.61
CA LYS A 58 -0.46 3.30 6.73
C LYS A 58 -1.33 2.85 5.54
N LEU A 59 -0.94 1.75 4.89
CA LEU A 59 -1.64 1.19 3.74
C LEU A 59 -3.06 0.71 4.09
N ALA A 60 -3.24 0.20 5.30
CA ALA A 60 -4.54 -0.18 5.83
C ALA A 60 -5.44 1.05 6.06
N ILE A 61 -4.91 2.09 6.73
CA ILE A 61 -5.66 3.32 7.05
C ILE A 61 -6.19 3.99 5.78
N ILE A 62 -5.38 4.01 4.73
CA ILE A 62 -5.71 4.66 3.46
C ILE A 62 -6.49 3.75 2.50
N GLN A 63 -6.89 2.56 2.97
CA GLN A 63 -7.65 1.55 2.23
C GLN A 63 -6.96 1.05 0.95
N ALA A 64 -5.63 1.17 0.88
CA ALA A 64 -4.83 0.60 -0.20
C ALA A 64 -4.54 -0.89 0.04
N LEU A 65 -4.54 -1.32 1.30
CA LEU A 65 -4.38 -2.69 1.73
C LEU A 65 -5.52 -3.05 2.69
N GLU A 66 -6.06 -4.26 2.59
CA GLU A 66 -6.97 -4.81 3.60
C GLU A 66 -6.23 -5.85 4.43
N VAL A 67 -6.46 -5.84 5.75
CA VAL A 67 -5.79 -6.71 6.72
C VAL A 67 -6.81 -7.62 7.38
N ASP A 68 -6.52 -8.92 7.43
CA ASP A 68 -7.21 -9.87 8.30
C ASP A 68 -6.23 -10.37 9.38
N MET A 69 -6.56 -10.04 10.63
CA MET A 69 -5.81 -10.43 11.83
C MET A 69 -6.48 -11.55 12.63
N LYS A 70 -7.48 -12.25 12.06
CA LYS A 70 -8.17 -13.34 12.76
C LYS A 70 -7.24 -14.49 13.14
N ASN A 71 -6.19 -14.72 12.34
CA ASN A 71 -5.11 -15.62 12.71
C ASN A 71 -4.09 -14.90 13.59
N ARG A 72 -3.93 -15.35 14.83
CA ARG A 72 -2.99 -14.71 15.79
C ARG A 72 -1.54 -14.84 15.38
N ASP A 73 -1.22 -15.89 14.62
CA ASP A 73 0.16 -16.22 14.25
C ASP A 73 0.57 -15.64 12.89
N ASP A 74 -0.35 -15.00 12.16
CA ASP A 74 -0.07 -14.50 10.82
C ASP A 74 -0.99 -13.35 10.42
N VAL A 75 -0.41 -12.34 9.78
CA VAL A 75 -1.16 -11.20 9.24
C VAL A 75 -1.48 -11.51 7.79
N TYR A 76 -2.77 -11.60 7.46
CA TYR A 76 -3.20 -11.80 6.08
C TYR A 76 -3.54 -10.46 5.45
N VAL A 77 -3.14 -10.29 4.20
CA VAL A 77 -3.32 -9.05 3.45
C VAL A 77 -3.87 -9.33 2.06
N ARG A 78 -4.63 -8.38 1.54
CA ARG A 78 -5.09 -8.34 0.14
C ARG A 78 -5.16 -6.90 -0.35
N ARG A 79 -5.43 -6.69 -1.64
CA ARG A 79 -5.71 -5.34 -2.17
C ARG A 79 -6.88 -4.72 -1.42
N GLY A 80 -6.70 -3.50 -0.95
CA GLY A 80 -7.80 -2.71 -0.42
C GLY A 80 -8.61 -2.09 -1.56
N LYS A 81 -9.87 -1.75 -1.28
CA LYS A 81 -10.82 -1.19 -2.27
C LYS A 81 -10.27 0.00 -3.04
N ARG A 82 -9.49 0.87 -2.38
CA ARG A 82 -8.94 2.06 -3.03
C ARG A 82 -7.83 1.71 -4.01
N TRP A 83 -7.01 0.73 -3.65
CA TRP A 83 -5.98 0.22 -4.54
C TRP A 83 -6.58 -0.53 -5.72
N GLN A 84 -7.60 -1.34 -5.49
CA GLN A 84 -8.34 -2.02 -6.55
C GLN A 84 -8.94 -1.01 -7.55
N TYR A 85 -9.60 0.05 -7.07
CA TYR A 85 -10.12 1.11 -7.95
C TYR A 85 -9.03 1.77 -8.81
N LEU A 86 -7.87 2.09 -8.23
CA LEU A 86 -6.75 2.64 -8.99
C LEU A 86 -6.26 1.63 -10.03
N TRP A 87 -6.05 0.39 -9.60
CA TRP A 87 -5.59 -0.69 -10.47
C TRP A 87 -6.51 -0.91 -11.69
N ASP A 88 -7.82 -0.98 -11.44
CA ASP A 88 -8.85 -1.14 -12.48
C ASP A 88 -8.90 0.07 -13.41
N ARG A 89 -8.74 1.28 -12.87
CA ARG A 89 -8.72 2.53 -13.65
C ARG A 89 -7.56 2.58 -14.64
N PHE A 90 -6.40 2.06 -14.28
CA PHE A 90 -5.22 2.05 -15.16
C PHE A 90 -5.20 0.86 -16.12
N GLY A 91 -6.11 -0.12 -15.99
CA GLY A 91 -6.18 -1.28 -16.88
C GLY A 91 -4.90 -2.14 -16.84
N LEU A 92 -4.22 -2.18 -15.70
CA LEU A 92 -2.90 -2.79 -15.57
C LEU A 92 -2.98 -4.31 -15.53
N ASP A 93 -2.34 -4.96 -16.50
CA ASP A 93 -2.16 -6.41 -16.52
C ASP A 93 -1.05 -6.82 -15.54
N LEU A 94 -1.35 -7.81 -14.69
CA LEU A 94 -0.50 -8.30 -13.59
C LEU A 94 0.86 -8.84 -14.05
N THR A 95 1.05 -9.04 -15.35
CA THR A 95 2.24 -9.63 -15.94
C THR A 95 3.46 -8.69 -15.98
N ARG A 96 3.30 -7.38 -15.74
CA ARG A 96 4.42 -6.40 -15.76
C ARG A 96 4.37 -5.41 -14.58
N TRP A 97 4.45 -5.96 -13.38
CA TRP A 97 4.45 -5.24 -12.10
C TRP A 97 5.46 -4.07 -12.00
N GLU A 98 6.63 -4.13 -12.65
CA GLU A 98 7.63 -3.03 -12.60
C GLU A 98 7.22 -1.79 -13.40
N VAL A 99 6.54 -1.97 -14.54
CA VAL A 99 6.07 -0.87 -15.40
C VAL A 99 4.86 -0.19 -14.75
N ALA A 100 3.93 -1.00 -14.23
CA ALA A 100 2.79 -0.54 -13.44
C ALA A 100 3.20 0.31 -12.22
N LEU A 101 4.27 -0.09 -11.52
CA LEU A 101 4.72 0.63 -10.33
C LEU A 101 5.18 2.05 -10.65
N SER A 102 5.92 2.24 -11.75
CA SER A 102 6.39 3.54 -12.23
C SER A 102 5.24 4.49 -12.55
N GLU A 103 4.24 4.00 -13.29
CA GLU A 103 3.10 4.78 -13.75
C GLU A 103 2.15 5.14 -12.60
N VAL A 104 1.93 4.22 -11.67
CA VAL A 104 0.97 4.41 -10.57
C VAL A 104 1.60 5.14 -9.37
N SER A 105 2.93 5.09 -9.20
CA SER A 105 3.64 5.70 -8.07
C SER A 105 3.49 7.23 -8.01
N ALA A 106 3.55 7.91 -9.16
CA ALA A 106 3.36 9.35 -9.24
C ALA A 106 1.91 9.75 -8.93
N GLU A 107 0.95 9.00 -9.46
CA GLU A 107 -0.48 9.30 -9.26
C GLU A 107 -0.96 8.90 -7.86
N LEU A 108 -0.35 7.88 -7.26
CA LEU A 108 -0.47 7.59 -5.83
C LEU A 108 0.00 8.78 -5.01
N ASP A 109 1.23 9.25 -5.22
CA ASP A 109 1.80 10.36 -4.45
C ASP A 109 0.95 11.65 -4.62
N ASP A 110 0.45 11.94 -5.82
CA ASP A 110 -0.45 13.08 -6.06
C ASP A 110 -1.83 12.92 -5.40
N HIS A 111 -2.42 11.73 -5.47
CA HIS A 111 -3.67 11.45 -4.75
C HIS A 111 -3.51 11.51 -3.23
N PHE A 112 -2.36 11.08 -2.69
CA PHE A 112 -2.01 11.19 -1.27
C PHE A 112 -1.74 12.63 -0.83
N ALA A 113 -0.95 13.38 -1.59
CA ALA A 113 -0.57 14.75 -1.26
C ALA A 113 -1.74 15.74 -1.35
N ALA A 114 -2.70 15.51 -2.25
CA ALA A 114 -3.82 16.42 -2.46
C ALA A 114 -4.89 16.37 -1.35
N GLY A 115 -4.80 15.44 -0.39
CA GLY A 115 -5.82 15.26 0.65
C GLY A 115 -7.21 14.97 0.06
N LYS A 116 -7.30 14.55 -1.21
CA LYS A 116 -8.52 14.09 -1.86
C LYS A 116 -8.86 12.65 -1.45
N LEU A 117 -8.40 12.26 -0.25
CA LEU A 117 -8.55 10.94 0.34
C LEU A 117 -9.69 10.89 1.34
#